data_AF-A0A7C1SC65-F1
#
_entry.id   AF-A0A7C1SC65-F1
#
_cell.length_a   1.000
_cell.length_b   1.000
_cell.length_c   1.000
_cell.angle_alpha   90.00
_cell.angle_beta   90.00
_cell.angle_gamma   90.00
#
_symmetry.space_group_name_H-M   'P 1'
#
loop_
_entity.id
_entity.type
_entity.pdbx_description
1 polymer ?
#
loop_
_entity_poly.entity_id
_entity_poly.type
_entity_poly.pdbx_seq_one_letter_code
_entity_poly.pdbx_strand_id
1 'polypeptide(L)'
;MRALAIRCQHEDFSQHGLCEYYQAVQRRQPNDSADTLAFQYLLMAFHEKAALSELKGTNNPYPIVKTAIIAWYYSVYFSSKAMLAASSGADPQNHSGTAKMWGREFASQRWVKHPFDLGFTDLTPANIEASMKILRGENKFDQNTTPENSEMALGALYSYLKGTANYEKERLEEVVKKSREFKEGGYTNFRTNAAKALRDAKLTQGNVNFLIQAFRYRGKANYRDAIYLTYGNDYTERLAQFVCDLNDVSSAFVHMANAYVSRRVVADAWANFVADLGENAHVGLPFEPDSPGLDRPFFGAT
;
A
#
# COMPACT_ATOMS: atom_id res chain seq x y z
N MET A 1 2.41 -9.79 7.04
CA MET A 1 1.04 -9.82 6.49
C MET A 1 0.01 -9.96 7.59
N ARG A 2 0.09 -10.98 8.46
CA ARG A 2 -0.80 -11.14 9.63
C ARG A 2 -1.09 -9.86 10.43
N ALA A 3 -0.05 -9.10 10.77
CA ALA A 3 -0.20 -7.81 11.44
C ALA A 3 -1.08 -6.81 10.67
N LEU A 4 -0.90 -6.69 9.35
CA LEU A 4 -1.73 -5.84 8.51
C LEU A 4 -3.18 -6.35 8.49
N ALA A 5 -3.39 -7.66 8.36
CA ALA A 5 -4.72 -8.25 8.34
C ALA A 5 -5.49 -7.98 9.64
N ILE A 6 -4.87 -8.19 10.81
CA ILE A 6 -5.47 -7.87 12.11
C ILE A 6 -5.85 -6.39 12.19
N ARG A 7 -4.98 -5.48 11.73
CA ARG A 7 -5.31 -4.04 11.73
C ARG A 7 -6.42 -3.72 10.74
N CYS A 8 -6.44 -4.30 9.55
CA CYS A 8 -7.53 -4.12 8.58
C CYS A 8 -8.88 -4.64 9.10
N GLN A 9 -8.89 -5.70 9.91
CA GLN A 9 -10.10 -6.23 10.55
C GLN A 9 -10.58 -5.38 11.74
N HIS A 10 -9.67 -4.67 12.41
CA HIS A 10 -9.99 -3.79 13.53
C HIS A 10 -10.44 -2.39 13.07
N GLU A 11 -9.99 -1.96 11.89
CA GLU A 11 -10.35 -0.68 11.30
C GLU A 11 -11.59 -0.82 10.41
N ASP A 12 -12.44 0.22 10.36
CA ASP A 12 -13.63 0.18 9.51
C ASP A 12 -13.30 0.50 8.05
N PHE A 13 -13.08 -0.56 7.27
CA PHE A 13 -12.96 -0.53 5.80
C PHE A 13 -14.27 -0.91 5.09
N SER A 14 -15.41 -0.91 5.80
CA SER A 14 -16.71 -1.06 5.16
C SER A 14 -16.98 0.10 4.20
N GLN A 15 -17.89 -0.11 3.25
CA GLN A 15 -18.31 0.96 2.34
C GLN A 15 -18.84 2.19 3.09
N HIS A 16 -19.59 1.98 4.17
CA HIS A 16 -20.10 3.07 5.00
C HIS A 16 -18.96 3.86 5.65
N GLY A 17 -18.07 3.18 6.38
CA GLY A 17 -16.94 3.82 7.06
C GLY A 17 -15.98 4.54 6.12
N LEU A 18 -15.77 4.01 4.91
CA LEU A 18 -14.94 4.66 3.90
C LEU A 18 -15.63 5.84 3.23
N CYS A 19 -16.94 5.78 3.01
CA CYS A 19 -17.73 6.92 2.54
C CYS A 19 -17.68 8.08 3.53
N GLU A 20 -17.80 7.81 4.83
CA GLU A 20 -17.65 8.81 5.88
C GLU A 20 -16.22 9.37 5.92
N TYR A 21 -15.21 8.50 5.88
CA TYR A 21 -13.81 8.90 5.88
C TYR A 21 -13.45 9.84 4.71
N TYR A 22 -13.99 9.58 3.52
CA TYR A 22 -13.76 10.38 2.32
C TYR A 22 -14.84 11.46 2.05
N GLN A 23 -15.69 11.78 3.03
CA GLN A 23 -16.74 12.78 2.83
C GLN A 23 -16.21 14.17 2.44
N ALA A 24 -15.00 14.52 2.89
CA ALA A 24 -14.35 15.80 2.60
C ALA A 24 -13.63 15.82 1.23
N VAL A 25 -13.53 14.68 0.54
CA VAL A 25 -12.95 14.62 -0.80
C VAL A 25 -13.90 15.29 -1.78
N GLN A 26 -13.43 16.35 -2.41
CA GLN A 26 -14.18 17.04 -3.45
C GLN A 26 -13.98 16.37 -4.81
N ARG A 27 -15.06 16.34 -5.60
CA ARG A 27 -14.98 16.00 -7.02
C ARG A 27 -13.99 16.91 -7.73
N ARG A 28 -13.27 16.36 -8.69
CA ARG A 28 -12.35 17.10 -9.54
C ARG A 28 -13.06 17.81 -10.68
N GLN A 29 -12.36 18.76 -11.30
CA GLN A 29 -12.78 19.29 -12.60
C GLN A 29 -12.79 18.15 -13.64
N PRO A 30 -13.74 18.13 -14.59
CA PRO A 30 -13.83 17.08 -15.60
C PRO A 30 -12.50 16.84 -16.35
N ASN A 31 -12.11 15.57 -16.52
CA ASN A 31 -10.99 15.17 -17.38
C ASN A 31 -11.22 13.71 -17.78
N ASP A 32 -11.89 13.47 -18.89
CA ASP A 32 -12.35 12.13 -19.25
C ASP A 32 -11.18 11.13 -19.35
N SER A 33 -10.03 11.56 -19.87
CA SER A 33 -8.83 10.71 -19.97
C SER A 33 -8.34 10.22 -18.61
N ALA A 34 -8.36 11.07 -17.58
CA ALA A 34 -7.97 10.68 -16.23
C ALA A 34 -9.01 9.79 -15.54
N ASP A 35 -10.31 9.97 -15.83
CA ASP A 35 -11.37 9.09 -15.32
C ASP A 35 -11.28 7.70 -15.96
N THR A 36 -11.14 7.62 -17.29
CA THR A 36 -10.88 6.36 -18.00
C THR A 36 -9.67 5.64 -17.45
N LEU A 37 -8.58 6.36 -17.20
CA LEU A 37 -7.36 5.78 -16.64
C LEU A 37 -7.57 5.27 -15.20
N ALA A 38 -8.31 6.02 -14.37
CA ALA A 38 -8.64 5.59 -13.02
C ALA A 38 -9.49 4.31 -13.04
N PHE A 39 -10.49 4.24 -13.92
CA PHE A 39 -11.37 3.08 -14.07
C PHE A 39 -10.62 1.85 -14.59
N GLN A 40 -9.74 2.03 -15.58
CA GLN A 40 -8.88 0.96 -16.06
C GLN A 40 -8.06 0.34 -14.92
N TYR A 41 -7.41 1.18 -14.10
CA TYR A 41 -6.62 0.68 -12.98
C TYR A 41 -7.46 0.09 -11.85
N LEU A 42 -8.67 0.60 -11.59
CA LEU A 42 -9.59 -0.05 -10.65
C LEU A 42 -9.97 -1.45 -11.13
N LEU A 43 -10.35 -1.60 -12.41
CA LEU A 43 -10.71 -2.89 -12.97
C LEU A 43 -9.54 -3.89 -12.89
N MET A 44 -8.31 -3.45 -13.19
CA MET A 44 -7.12 -4.27 -12.99
C MET A 44 -6.93 -4.68 -11.52
N ALA A 45 -7.18 -3.76 -10.58
CA ALA A 45 -7.12 -4.08 -9.16
C ALA A 45 -8.20 -5.10 -8.75
N PHE A 46 -9.40 -5.01 -9.32
CA PHE A 46 -10.50 -5.94 -9.07
C PHE A 46 -10.19 -7.33 -9.62
N HIS A 47 -9.58 -7.45 -10.79
CA HIS A 47 -9.11 -8.73 -11.32
C HIS A 47 -8.14 -9.43 -10.37
N GLU A 48 -7.13 -8.70 -9.89
CA GLU A 48 -6.14 -9.25 -8.95
C GLU A 48 -6.78 -9.64 -7.61
N LYS A 49 -7.74 -8.83 -7.14
CA LYS A 49 -8.48 -9.11 -5.90
C LYS A 49 -9.41 -10.32 -6.03
N ALA A 50 -10.08 -10.47 -7.18
CA ALA A 50 -10.94 -11.61 -7.48
C ALA A 50 -10.11 -12.90 -7.58
N ALA A 51 -8.99 -12.87 -8.28
CA ALA A 51 -8.06 -13.99 -8.34
C ALA A 51 -7.60 -14.40 -6.94
N LEU A 52 -7.24 -13.44 -6.08
CA LEU A 52 -6.83 -13.73 -4.70
C LEU A 52 -7.96 -14.32 -3.84
N SER A 53 -9.22 -13.93 -4.06
CA SER A 53 -10.38 -14.55 -3.41
C SER A 53 -10.51 -16.02 -3.78
N GLU A 54 -10.32 -16.37 -5.06
CA GLU A 54 -10.35 -17.77 -5.52
C GLU A 54 -9.20 -18.60 -4.94
N LEU A 55 -7.99 -18.03 -4.91
CA LEU A 55 -6.81 -18.68 -4.33
C LEU A 55 -7.00 -19.01 -2.84
N LYS A 56 -7.69 -18.15 -2.09
CA LYS A 56 -8.04 -18.38 -0.68
C LYS A 56 -8.91 -19.63 -0.48
N GLY A 57 -9.73 -20.01 -1.46
CA GLY A 57 -10.61 -21.19 -1.39
C GLY A 57 -9.91 -22.53 -1.66
N THR A 58 -8.61 -22.54 -1.95
CA THR A 58 -7.89 -23.76 -2.32
C THR A 58 -7.48 -24.60 -1.10
N ASN A 59 -7.62 -25.92 -1.19
CA ASN A 59 -7.24 -26.85 -0.11
C ASN A 59 -5.72 -27.02 0.05
N ASN A 60 -4.94 -26.69 -0.98
CA ASN A 60 -3.49 -26.81 -0.97
C ASN A 60 -2.84 -25.45 -1.29
N PRO A 61 -2.29 -24.74 -0.29
CA PRO A 61 -1.75 -23.40 -0.49
C PRO A 61 -0.33 -23.39 -1.08
N TYR A 62 0.40 -24.52 -1.11
CA TYR A 62 1.78 -24.54 -1.57
C TYR A 62 1.97 -24.12 -3.04
N PRO A 63 1.18 -24.62 -4.02
CA PRO A 63 1.38 -24.26 -5.42
C PRO A 63 1.00 -22.82 -5.72
N ILE A 64 0.11 -22.24 -4.91
CA ILE A 64 -0.51 -20.95 -5.20
C ILE A 64 0.08 -19.77 -4.42
N VAL A 65 0.83 -20.01 -3.34
CA VAL A 65 1.28 -18.94 -2.42
C VAL A 65 2.07 -17.84 -3.13
N LYS A 66 2.92 -18.19 -4.09
CA LYS A 66 3.66 -17.19 -4.89
C LYS A 66 2.74 -16.35 -5.75
N THR A 67 1.76 -16.99 -6.40
CA THR A 67 0.74 -16.31 -7.20
C THR A 67 -0.12 -15.40 -6.31
N ALA A 68 -0.47 -15.84 -5.11
CA ALA A 68 -1.21 -15.04 -4.14
C ALA A 68 -0.44 -13.78 -3.70
N ILE A 69 0.87 -13.89 -3.46
CA ILE A 69 1.73 -12.72 -3.16
C ILE A 69 1.75 -11.73 -4.32
N ILE A 70 1.82 -12.23 -5.56
CA ILE A 70 1.83 -11.39 -6.76
C ILE A 70 0.48 -10.68 -6.92
N ALA A 71 -0.63 -11.41 -6.80
CA ALA A 71 -1.98 -10.87 -6.90
C ALA A 71 -2.25 -9.81 -5.82
N TRP A 72 -1.87 -10.08 -4.57
CA TRP A 72 -1.93 -9.10 -3.49
C TRP A 72 -1.17 -7.81 -3.86
N TYR A 73 0.08 -7.93 -4.31
CA TYR A 73 0.89 -6.76 -4.64
C TYR A 73 0.30 -5.96 -5.80
N TYR A 74 -0.16 -6.62 -6.87
CA TYR A 74 -0.73 -5.93 -8.02
C TYR A 74 -2.11 -5.32 -7.73
N SER A 75 -2.92 -5.93 -6.86
CA SER A 75 -4.16 -5.30 -6.38
C SER A 75 -3.87 -3.96 -5.67
N VAL A 76 -2.85 -3.92 -4.80
CA VAL A 76 -2.41 -2.68 -4.11
C VAL A 76 -1.82 -1.68 -5.11
N TYR A 77 -0.98 -2.16 -6.04
CA TYR A 77 -0.31 -1.32 -7.03
C TYR A 77 -1.31 -0.63 -7.97
N PHE A 78 -2.24 -1.39 -8.55
CA PHE A 78 -3.25 -0.83 -9.46
C PHE A 78 -4.25 0.04 -8.71
N SER A 79 -4.67 -0.33 -7.49
CA SER A 79 -5.46 0.56 -6.63
C SER A 79 -4.78 1.91 -6.42
N SER A 80 -3.46 1.92 -6.19
CA SER A 80 -2.70 3.15 -6.01
C SER A 80 -2.60 3.98 -7.29
N LYS A 81 -2.46 3.32 -8.45
CA LYS A 81 -2.49 4.01 -9.75
C LYS A 81 -3.87 4.61 -10.04
N ALA A 82 -4.94 3.91 -9.70
CA ALA A 82 -6.29 4.44 -9.83
C ALA A 82 -6.49 5.70 -8.98
N MET A 83 -6.04 5.67 -7.72
CA MET A 83 -6.06 6.84 -6.83
C MET A 83 -5.28 8.03 -7.43
N LEU A 84 -4.08 7.80 -7.98
CA LEU A 84 -3.28 8.84 -8.63
C LEU A 84 -3.94 9.42 -9.88
N ALA A 85 -4.48 8.56 -10.75
CA ALA A 85 -5.22 8.98 -11.93
C ALA A 85 -6.44 9.83 -11.55
N ALA A 86 -7.22 9.41 -10.54
CA ALA A 86 -8.35 10.19 -10.05
C ALA A 86 -7.92 11.49 -9.36
N SER A 87 -6.79 11.51 -8.65
CA SER A 87 -6.25 12.68 -7.95
C SER A 87 -5.86 13.80 -8.93
N SER A 88 -4.94 13.48 -9.83
CA SER A 88 -4.16 14.44 -10.62
C SER A 88 -4.03 14.05 -12.10
N GLY A 89 -4.63 12.93 -12.53
CA GLY A 89 -4.45 12.38 -13.87
C GLY A 89 -3.07 11.74 -14.09
N ALA A 90 -2.29 11.52 -13.03
CA ALA A 90 -0.92 11.06 -13.16
C ALA A 90 -0.83 9.56 -13.46
N ASP A 91 0.07 9.20 -14.40
CA ASP A 91 0.32 7.82 -14.80
C ASP A 91 1.82 7.45 -14.68
N PRO A 92 2.32 7.18 -13.46
CA PRO A 92 3.69 6.72 -13.29
C PRO A 92 3.90 5.34 -13.95
N GLN A 93 4.97 5.25 -14.73
CA GLN A 93 5.29 4.08 -15.57
C GLN A 93 6.10 2.98 -14.85
N ASN A 94 6.48 3.18 -13.58
CA ASN A 94 7.22 2.19 -12.81
C ASN A 94 6.87 2.21 -11.32
N HIS A 95 7.12 1.10 -10.62
CA HIS A 95 6.77 0.93 -9.21
C HIS A 95 7.36 2.00 -8.28
N SER A 96 8.61 2.41 -8.50
CA SER A 96 9.26 3.44 -7.67
C SER A 96 8.60 4.81 -7.88
N GLY A 97 8.24 5.14 -9.12
CA GLY A 97 7.52 6.35 -9.48
C GLY A 97 6.14 6.38 -8.81
N THR A 98 5.38 5.29 -8.91
CA THR A 98 4.07 5.15 -8.25
C THR A 98 4.19 5.32 -6.74
N ALA A 99 5.13 4.63 -6.09
CA ALA A 99 5.31 4.70 -4.65
C ALA A 99 5.66 6.11 -4.14
N LYS A 100 6.52 6.83 -4.86
CA LYS A 100 6.90 8.21 -4.52
C LYS A 100 5.74 9.18 -4.71
N MET A 101 5.06 9.08 -5.85
CA MET A 101 3.98 9.98 -6.22
C MET A 101 2.77 9.80 -5.29
N TRP A 102 2.38 8.55 -5.04
CA TRP A 102 1.30 8.23 -4.11
C TRP A 102 1.63 8.67 -2.69
N GLY A 103 2.85 8.46 -2.21
CA GLY A 103 3.28 8.95 -0.90
C GLY A 103 3.17 10.47 -0.78
N ARG A 104 3.50 11.21 -1.85
CA ARG A 104 3.37 12.67 -1.90
C ARG A 104 1.92 13.13 -1.92
N GLU A 105 1.07 12.53 -2.76
CA GLU A 105 -0.31 13.01 -2.96
C GLU A 105 -1.27 12.54 -1.87
N PHE A 106 -1.03 11.37 -1.28
CA PHE A 106 -1.96 10.74 -0.36
C PHE A 106 -1.41 10.64 1.06
N ALA A 107 -0.29 9.93 1.24
CA ALA A 107 0.24 9.66 2.58
C ALA A 107 0.61 10.96 3.32
N SER A 108 1.18 11.95 2.61
CA SER A 108 1.52 13.24 3.22
C SER A 108 0.31 14.14 3.53
N GLN A 109 -0.83 13.89 2.88
CA GLN A 109 -2.05 14.71 2.98
C GLN A 109 -3.12 14.09 3.89
N ARG A 110 -2.82 12.97 4.57
CA ARG A 110 -3.75 12.24 5.44
C ARG A 110 -5.02 11.73 4.72
N TRP A 111 -4.93 11.47 3.40
CA TRP A 111 -6.01 10.83 2.62
C TRP A 111 -5.95 9.30 2.65
N VAL A 112 -5.16 8.74 3.55
CA VAL A 112 -4.93 7.30 3.65
C VAL A 112 -5.39 6.85 5.02
N LYS A 113 -6.26 5.84 5.05
CA LYS A 113 -6.72 5.25 6.30
C LYS A 113 -5.65 4.35 6.90
N HIS A 114 -5.54 4.35 8.23
CA HIS A 114 -4.71 3.40 8.96
C HIS A 114 -5.11 1.94 8.65
N PRO A 115 -4.18 0.98 8.48
CA PRO A 115 -2.73 1.06 8.71
C PRO A 115 -1.88 1.49 7.50
N PHE A 116 -2.51 1.86 6.38
CA PHE A 116 -1.80 2.18 5.14
C PHE A 116 -1.14 3.57 5.16
N ASP A 117 -1.50 4.40 6.15
CA ASP A 117 -0.94 5.72 6.40
C ASP A 117 0.46 5.69 7.01
N LEU A 118 0.90 4.54 7.53
CA LEU A 118 2.18 4.38 8.17
C LEU A 118 3.35 4.72 7.22
N GLY A 119 4.05 5.79 7.55
CA GLY A 119 5.17 6.31 6.81
C GLY A 119 5.76 7.55 7.46
N PHE A 120 6.93 7.96 6.99
CA PHE A 120 7.54 9.23 7.37
C PHE A 120 8.58 9.65 6.32
N THR A 121 8.89 10.94 6.31
CA THR A 121 9.95 11.55 5.49
C THR A 121 11.22 11.71 6.31
N ASP A 122 12.32 12.07 5.64
CA ASP A 122 13.65 12.20 6.23
C ASP A 122 14.17 10.88 6.81
N LEU A 123 15.04 10.23 6.04
CA LEU A 123 15.65 8.95 6.39
C LEU A 123 17.01 9.11 7.07
N THR A 124 17.33 10.29 7.60
CA THR A 124 18.53 10.46 8.42
C THR A 124 18.44 9.59 9.69
N PRO A 125 19.57 9.06 10.20
CA PRO A 125 19.55 8.18 11.37
C PRO A 125 18.82 8.77 12.58
N ALA A 126 19.02 10.08 12.84
CA ALA A 126 18.38 10.78 13.95
C ALA A 126 16.85 10.85 13.76
N ASN A 127 16.38 11.19 12.55
CA ASN A 127 14.95 11.30 12.30
C ASN A 127 14.24 9.93 12.30
N ILE A 128 14.90 8.86 11.80
CA ILE A 128 14.36 7.50 11.92
C ILE A 128 14.13 7.13 13.39
N GLU A 129 15.13 7.32 14.25
CA GLU A 129 14.97 6.98 15.68
C GLU A 129 13.92 7.85 16.36
N ALA A 130 13.88 9.16 16.08
CA ALA A 130 12.88 10.07 16.64
C ALA A 130 11.45 9.70 16.19
N SER A 131 11.24 9.49 14.89
CA SER A 131 9.95 9.11 14.30
C SER A 131 9.47 7.77 14.86
N MET A 132 10.37 6.79 14.97
CA MET A 132 10.03 5.47 15.52
C MET A 132 9.74 5.51 17.01
N LYS A 133 10.40 6.37 17.78
CA LYS A 133 10.10 6.59 19.20
C LYS A 133 8.68 7.15 19.38
N ILE A 134 8.31 8.13 18.56
CA ILE A 134 6.96 8.72 18.57
C ILE A 134 5.91 7.67 18.18
N LEU A 135 6.12 6.98 17.07
CA LEU A 135 5.18 5.97 16.58
C LEU A 135 5.00 4.81 17.56
N ARG A 136 6.10 4.30 18.12
CA ARG A 136 6.04 3.16 19.04
C ARG A 136 5.41 3.51 20.39
N GLY A 137 5.67 4.70 20.94
CA GLY A 137 5.28 5.03 22.31
C GLY A 137 5.76 3.94 23.28
N GLU A 138 4.82 3.30 23.99
CA GLU A 138 5.09 2.22 24.95
C GLU A 138 5.06 0.81 24.32
N ASN A 139 4.75 0.68 23.03
CA ASN A 139 4.61 -0.62 22.37
C ASN A 139 5.97 -1.35 22.26
N LYS A 140 6.08 -2.49 22.97
CA LYS A 140 7.29 -3.32 23.05
C LYS A 140 7.32 -4.48 22.06
N PHE A 141 6.23 -4.72 21.33
CA PHE A 141 6.13 -5.85 20.42
C PHE A 141 6.95 -5.63 19.14
N ASP A 142 7.36 -6.73 18.52
CA ASP A 142 8.15 -6.77 17.30
C ASP A 142 7.68 -7.89 16.34
N GLN A 143 8.55 -8.31 15.42
CA GLN A 143 8.23 -9.31 14.39
C GLN A 143 8.66 -10.73 14.73
N ASN A 144 9.29 -10.94 15.89
CA ASN A 144 9.80 -12.24 16.30
C ASN A 144 8.70 -13.17 16.81
N THR A 145 7.53 -12.62 17.10
CA THR A 145 6.35 -13.37 17.54
C THR A 145 5.20 -13.13 16.58
N THR A 146 4.43 -14.19 16.28
CA THR A 146 3.20 -14.06 15.49
C THR A 146 2.22 -13.16 16.25
N PRO A 147 1.71 -12.08 15.64
CA PRO A 147 0.76 -11.21 16.31
C PRO A 147 -0.61 -11.88 16.42
N GLU A 148 -1.19 -11.82 17.61
CA GLU A 148 -2.50 -12.41 17.94
C GLU A 148 -3.56 -11.34 18.21
N ASN A 149 -3.14 -10.12 18.51
CA ASN A 149 -4.02 -9.00 18.83
C ASN A 149 -3.54 -7.70 18.18
N SER A 150 -4.36 -6.66 18.33
CA SER A 150 -4.16 -5.34 17.75
C SER A 150 -2.84 -4.68 18.16
N GLU A 151 -2.45 -4.81 19.44
CA GLU A 151 -1.23 -4.19 19.97
C GLU A 151 0.03 -4.88 19.44
N MET A 152 0.05 -6.21 19.43
CA MET A 152 1.13 -7.00 18.82
C MET A 152 1.25 -6.72 17.32
N ALA A 153 0.11 -6.64 16.63
CA ALA A 153 0.07 -6.31 15.22
C ALA A 153 0.71 -4.94 14.95
N LEU A 154 0.35 -3.93 15.74
CA LEU A 154 0.90 -2.59 15.61
C LEU A 154 2.42 -2.56 15.84
N GLY A 155 2.92 -3.26 16.86
CA GLY A 155 4.36 -3.41 17.11
C GLY A 155 5.11 -4.08 15.96
N ALA A 156 4.52 -5.13 15.37
CA ALA A 156 5.06 -5.80 14.19
C ALA A 156 5.09 -4.89 12.96
N LEU A 157 4.07 -4.03 12.75
CA LEU A 157 4.06 -3.03 11.68
C LEU A 157 5.16 -1.98 11.88
N TYR A 158 5.33 -1.46 13.10
CA TYR A 158 6.39 -0.51 13.41
C TYR A 158 7.79 -1.09 13.21
N SER A 159 8.01 -2.35 13.59
CA SER A 159 9.25 -3.06 13.25
C SER A 159 9.47 -3.16 11.74
N TYR A 160 8.40 -3.38 10.95
CA TYR A 160 8.52 -3.51 9.49
C TYR A 160 8.88 -2.17 8.86
N LEU A 161 8.22 -1.11 9.34
CA LEU A 161 8.45 0.26 8.92
C LEU A 161 9.89 0.68 9.20
N LYS A 162 10.40 0.47 10.44
CA LYS A 162 11.80 0.74 10.79
C LYS A 162 12.77 -0.03 9.92
N GLY A 163 12.52 -1.33 9.71
CA GLY A 163 13.35 -2.16 8.84
C GLY A 163 13.32 -1.73 7.37
N THR A 164 12.22 -1.15 6.90
CA THR A 164 12.08 -0.62 5.54
C THR A 164 12.77 0.73 5.41
N ALA A 165 12.64 1.62 6.41
CA ALA A 165 13.34 2.90 6.46
C ALA A 165 14.87 2.70 6.45
N ASN A 166 15.39 1.74 7.22
CA ASN A 166 16.81 1.41 7.22
C ASN A 166 17.28 0.85 5.86
N TYR A 167 16.47 -0.01 5.23
CA TYR A 167 16.78 -0.53 3.90
C TYR A 167 16.85 0.60 2.85
N GLU A 168 15.88 1.52 2.85
CA GLU A 168 15.90 2.66 1.92
C GLU A 168 17.03 3.64 2.23
N LYS A 169 17.37 3.86 3.50
CA LYS A 169 18.54 4.62 3.91
C LYS A 169 19.82 4.04 3.31
N GLU A 170 20.06 2.75 3.48
CA GLU A 170 21.23 2.05 2.91
C GLU A 170 21.26 2.17 1.38
N ARG A 171 20.10 2.01 0.72
CA ARG A 171 20.00 2.17 -0.74
C ARG A 171 20.37 3.59 -1.19
N LEU A 172 19.92 4.62 -0.47
CA LEU A 172 20.26 6.02 -0.78
C LEU A 172 21.72 6.33 -0.47
N GLU A 173 22.28 5.76 0.60
CA GLU A 173 23.70 5.83 0.92
C GLU A 173 24.57 5.26 -0.21
N GLU A 174 24.19 4.12 -0.80
CA GLU A 174 24.87 3.56 -1.97
C GLU A 174 24.79 4.46 -3.21
N VAL A 175 23.70 5.22 -3.39
CA VAL A 175 23.60 6.23 -4.44
C VAL A 175 24.60 7.36 -4.20
N VAL A 176 24.72 7.84 -2.95
CA VAL A 176 25.68 8.90 -2.60
C VAL A 176 27.11 8.43 -2.80
N LYS A 177 27.46 7.21 -2.38
CA LYS A 177 28.81 6.65 -2.60
C LYS A 177 29.20 6.57 -4.08
N LYS A 178 28.21 6.42 -4.97
CA LYS A 178 28.42 6.39 -6.42
C LYS A 178 28.48 7.78 -7.07
N SER A 179 28.11 8.84 -6.34
CA SER A 179 28.08 10.21 -6.85
C SER A 179 29.48 10.76 -7.12
N ARG A 180 29.55 11.78 -7.98
CA ARG A 180 30.81 12.42 -8.36
C ARG A 180 31.41 13.19 -7.18
N GLU A 181 30.59 13.93 -6.45
CA GLU A 181 30.97 14.73 -5.29
C GLU A 181 31.59 13.84 -4.20
N PHE A 182 31.06 12.63 -4.00
CA PHE A 182 31.60 11.69 -3.03
C PHE A 182 32.97 11.15 -3.45
N LYS A 183 33.14 10.81 -4.73
CA LYS A 183 34.38 10.27 -5.30
C LYS A 183 35.49 11.32 -5.41
N GLU A 184 35.18 12.50 -5.94
CA GLU A 184 36.13 13.62 -6.07
C GLU A 184 36.57 14.16 -4.70
N GLY A 185 35.69 14.09 -3.69
CA GLY A 185 36.04 14.40 -2.31
C GLY A 185 36.94 13.37 -1.62
N GLY A 186 37.30 12.27 -2.29
CA GLY A 186 38.18 11.23 -1.73
C GLY A 186 37.57 10.44 -0.56
N TYR A 187 36.24 10.46 -0.41
CA TYR A 187 35.58 9.78 0.70
C TYR A 187 35.43 8.28 0.44
N THR A 188 35.63 7.47 1.48
CA THR A 188 35.39 6.01 1.44
C THR A 188 34.22 5.59 2.34
N ASN A 189 33.77 6.49 3.22
CA ASN A 189 32.66 6.28 4.16
C ASN A 189 32.11 7.64 4.64
N PHE A 190 31.05 7.62 5.44
CA PHE A 190 30.38 8.81 5.99
C PHE A 190 30.88 9.22 7.39
N ARG A 191 32.18 9.07 7.69
CA ARG A 191 32.73 9.47 9.01
C ARG A 191 33.01 10.95 9.11
N THR A 192 33.47 11.59 8.04
CA THR A 192 33.79 13.03 8.01
C THR A 192 32.53 13.88 7.94
N ASN A 193 32.58 15.11 8.44
CA ASN A 193 31.43 16.02 8.44
C ASN A 193 30.98 16.37 7.01
N ALA A 194 31.92 16.53 6.07
CA ALA A 194 31.60 16.80 4.67
C ALA A 194 30.91 15.61 3.99
N ALA A 195 31.38 14.37 4.22
CA ALA A 195 30.71 13.17 3.70
C ALA A 195 29.33 12.96 4.34
N LYS A 196 29.18 13.24 5.64
CA LYS A 196 27.88 13.23 6.33
C LYS A 196 26.92 14.24 5.73
N ALA A 197 27.37 15.45 5.43
CA ALA A 197 26.53 16.48 4.79
C ALA A 197 26.01 16.02 3.41
N LEU A 198 26.87 15.39 2.58
CA LEU A 198 26.45 14.80 1.31
C LEU A 198 25.40 13.69 1.50
N ARG A 199 25.62 12.81 2.48
CA ARG A 199 24.66 11.75 2.83
C ARG A 199 23.33 12.34 3.27
N ASP A 200 23.37 13.23 4.25
CA ASP A 200 22.18 13.75 4.92
C ASP A 200 21.35 14.59 3.95
N ALA A 201 21.99 15.35 3.05
CA ALA A 201 21.31 16.04 1.95
C ALA A 201 20.47 15.09 1.08
N LYS A 202 20.94 13.85 0.86
CA LYS A 202 20.18 12.83 0.13
C LYS A 202 19.11 12.16 0.99
N LEU A 203 19.42 11.87 2.25
CA LEU A 203 18.53 11.15 3.16
C LEU A 203 17.33 12.00 3.61
N THR A 204 17.51 13.31 3.80
CA THR A 204 16.42 14.24 4.17
C THR A 204 15.32 14.30 3.10
N GLN A 205 15.66 14.06 1.83
CA GLN A 205 14.69 13.95 0.72
C GLN A 205 14.06 12.55 0.61
N GLY A 206 14.57 11.58 1.36
CA GLY A 206 14.04 10.22 1.41
C GLY A 206 12.70 10.16 2.12
N ASN A 207 11.92 9.12 1.80
CA ASN A 207 10.71 8.80 2.54
C ASN A 207 10.48 7.29 2.55
N VAL A 208 9.66 6.85 3.50
CA VAL A 208 9.07 5.52 3.56
C VAL A 208 7.56 5.66 3.66
N ASN A 209 6.83 4.87 2.88
CA ASN A 209 5.36 4.81 2.90
C ASN A 209 4.90 3.37 2.62
N PHE A 210 3.60 3.12 2.71
CA PHE A 210 3.04 1.77 2.52
C PHE A 210 3.42 1.12 1.19
N LEU A 211 3.48 1.85 0.07
CA LEU A 211 3.85 1.26 -1.22
C LEU A 211 5.32 0.86 -1.30
N ILE A 212 6.20 1.63 -0.64
CA ILE A 212 7.61 1.25 -0.48
C ILE A 212 7.72 -0.02 0.37
N GLN A 213 6.94 -0.10 1.47
CA GLN A 213 6.85 -1.29 2.30
C GLN A 213 6.33 -2.50 1.51
N ALA A 214 5.26 -2.33 0.72
CA ALA A 214 4.66 -3.39 -0.07
C ALA A 214 5.59 -3.90 -1.17
N PHE A 215 6.28 -3.00 -1.88
CA PHE A 215 7.27 -3.37 -2.90
C PHE A 215 8.43 -4.18 -2.30
N ARG A 216 8.96 -3.73 -1.15
CA ARG A 216 10.00 -4.47 -0.42
C ARG A 216 9.49 -5.83 0.07
N TYR A 217 8.25 -5.89 0.56
CA TYR A 217 7.65 -7.14 1.04
C TYR A 217 7.51 -8.15 -0.09
N ARG A 218 6.94 -7.74 -1.22
CA ARG A 218 6.83 -8.57 -2.43
C ARG A 218 8.21 -9.07 -2.90
N GLY A 219 9.22 -8.20 -2.92
CA GLY A 219 10.60 -8.58 -3.27
C GLY A 219 11.21 -9.64 -2.33
N LYS A 220 10.91 -9.60 -1.03
CA LYS A 220 11.37 -10.62 -0.08
C LYS A 220 10.57 -11.92 -0.18
N ALA A 221 9.25 -11.81 -0.10
CA ALA A 221 8.34 -12.94 -0.03
C ALA A 221 8.29 -13.75 -1.33
N ASN A 222 8.36 -13.11 -2.50
CA ASN A 222 8.25 -13.79 -3.80
C ASN A 222 9.56 -14.42 -4.28
N TYR A 223 10.70 -13.97 -3.76
CA TYR A 223 12.02 -14.43 -4.23
C TYR A 223 12.78 -15.19 -3.14
N ARG A 224 13.33 -14.46 -2.17
CA ARG A 224 14.24 -15.04 -1.18
C ARG A 224 13.52 -15.98 -0.22
N ASP A 225 12.38 -15.55 0.27
CA ASP A 225 11.65 -16.30 1.29
C ASP A 225 10.71 -17.35 0.66
N ALA A 226 10.42 -17.23 -0.65
CA ALA A 226 9.55 -18.16 -1.39
C ALA A 226 10.03 -19.62 -1.33
N ILE A 227 11.35 -19.85 -1.28
CA ILE A 227 11.90 -21.20 -1.14
C ILE A 227 11.44 -21.83 0.18
N TYR A 228 11.51 -21.07 1.28
CA TYR A 228 11.11 -21.54 2.60
C TYR A 228 9.60 -21.68 2.77
N LEU A 229 8.81 -21.01 1.91
CA LEU A 229 7.36 -21.17 1.91
C LEU A 229 6.92 -22.51 1.32
N THR A 230 7.72 -23.12 0.44
CA THR A 230 7.32 -24.32 -0.32
C THR A 230 8.24 -25.52 -0.13
N TYR A 231 9.18 -25.45 0.81
CA TYR A 231 10.18 -26.49 1.02
C TYR A 231 10.49 -26.67 2.51
N GLY A 232 10.59 -27.93 2.95
CA GLY A 232 10.93 -28.29 4.32
C GLY A 232 9.72 -28.81 5.12
N ASN A 233 9.54 -28.29 6.33
CA ASN A 233 8.47 -28.74 7.23
C ASN A 233 7.08 -28.44 6.66
N ASP A 234 6.07 -29.13 7.18
CA ASP A 234 4.69 -28.82 6.86
C ASP A 234 4.23 -27.50 7.52
N TYR A 235 3.87 -26.55 6.68
CA TYR A 235 3.33 -25.24 7.00
C TYR A 235 1.93 -25.01 6.41
N THR A 236 1.18 -26.06 6.04
CA THR A 236 -0.12 -25.97 5.35
C THR A 236 -1.07 -24.96 6.02
N GLU A 237 -1.33 -25.11 7.32
CA GLU A 237 -2.23 -24.21 8.05
C GLU A 237 -1.74 -22.75 8.07
N ARG A 238 -0.43 -22.55 8.25
CA ARG A 238 0.18 -21.21 8.26
C ARG A 238 0.09 -20.55 6.89
N LEU A 239 0.27 -21.32 5.82
CA LEU A 239 0.17 -20.82 4.45
C LEU A 239 -1.28 -20.53 4.07
N ALA A 240 -2.23 -21.37 4.49
CA ALA A 240 -3.65 -21.08 4.33
C ALA A 240 -4.03 -19.77 5.02
N GLN A 241 -3.61 -19.59 6.29
CA GLN A 241 -3.81 -18.33 7.00
C GLN A 241 -3.12 -17.15 6.32
N PHE A 242 -1.92 -17.35 5.79
CA PHE A 242 -1.18 -16.30 5.07
C PHE A 242 -1.91 -15.86 3.80
N VAL A 243 -2.51 -16.77 3.03
CA VAL A 243 -3.34 -16.43 1.86
C VAL A 243 -4.60 -15.69 2.28
N CYS A 244 -5.25 -16.08 3.39
CA CYS A 244 -6.34 -15.31 4.00
C CYS A 244 -5.89 -13.89 4.38
N ASP A 245 -4.73 -13.73 5.02
CA ASP A 245 -4.23 -12.41 5.41
C ASP A 245 -3.93 -11.54 4.18
N LEU A 246 -3.36 -12.11 3.11
CA LEU A 246 -3.14 -11.40 1.84
C LEU A 246 -4.47 -10.88 1.27
N ASN A 247 -5.49 -11.74 1.27
CA ASN A 247 -6.83 -11.43 0.79
C ASN A 247 -7.47 -10.27 1.57
N ASP A 248 -7.40 -10.31 2.90
CA ASP A 248 -8.04 -9.32 3.76
C ASP A 248 -7.38 -7.94 3.61
N VAL A 249 -6.04 -7.91 3.53
CA VAL A 249 -5.29 -6.67 3.31
C VAL A 249 -5.56 -6.10 1.91
N SER A 250 -5.62 -6.95 0.89
CA SER A 250 -5.98 -6.54 -0.47
C SER A 250 -7.40 -5.97 -0.51
N SER A 251 -8.36 -6.61 0.18
CA SER A 251 -9.75 -6.14 0.25
C SER A 251 -9.82 -4.74 0.84
N ALA A 252 -9.23 -4.52 2.01
CA ALA A 252 -9.24 -3.23 2.68
C ALA A 252 -8.62 -2.11 1.81
N PHE A 253 -7.50 -2.40 1.13
CA PHE A 253 -6.85 -1.40 0.27
C PHE A 253 -7.65 -1.10 -1.00
N VAL A 254 -8.22 -2.12 -1.64
CA VAL A 254 -9.07 -1.97 -2.83
C VAL A 254 -10.33 -1.19 -2.50
N HIS A 255 -11.00 -1.50 -1.37
CA HIS A 255 -12.17 -0.75 -0.90
C HIS A 255 -11.83 0.72 -0.64
N MET A 256 -10.69 1.00 0.00
CA MET A 256 -10.22 2.36 0.24
C MET A 256 -10.01 3.12 -1.07
N ALA A 257 -9.34 2.50 -2.06
CA ALA A 257 -9.13 3.11 -3.37
C ALA A 257 -10.45 3.34 -4.11
N ASN A 258 -11.36 2.36 -4.08
CA ASN A 258 -12.69 2.44 -4.68
C ASN A 258 -13.48 3.63 -4.11
N ALA A 259 -13.52 3.78 -2.79
CA ALA A 259 -14.22 4.86 -2.11
C ALA A 259 -13.60 6.24 -2.41
N TYR A 260 -12.27 6.34 -2.47
CA TYR A 260 -11.61 7.58 -2.86
C TYR A 260 -11.94 7.95 -4.31
N VAL A 261 -11.79 6.99 -5.24
CA VAL A 261 -12.00 7.23 -6.68
C VAL A 261 -13.45 7.62 -6.95
N SER A 262 -14.44 6.92 -6.39
CA SER A 262 -15.87 7.21 -6.59
C SER A 262 -16.26 8.64 -6.16
N ARG A 263 -15.63 9.13 -5.09
CA ARG A 263 -15.79 10.51 -4.61
C ARG A 263 -15.08 11.53 -5.46
N ARG A 264 -13.94 11.16 -6.04
CA ARG A 264 -13.03 12.09 -6.70
C ARG A 264 -13.39 12.35 -8.17
N VAL A 265 -13.82 11.34 -8.91
CA VAL A 265 -14.12 11.41 -10.36
C VAL A 265 -15.46 12.12 -10.66
N VAL A 266 -15.82 12.28 -11.94
CA VAL A 266 -17.14 12.81 -12.33
C VAL A 266 -18.27 11.83 -11.96
N ALA A 267 -19.40 12.35 -11.47
CA ALA A 267 -20.51 11.53 -10.95
C ALA A 267 -21.07 10.56 -11.99
N ASP A 268 -21.43 11.10 -13.15
CA ASP A 268 -22.05 10.31 -14.22
C ASP A 268 -21.06 9.30 -14.81
N ALA A 269 -19.77 9.66 -14.89
CA ALA A 269 -18.72 8.75 -15.31
C ALA A 269 -18.56 7.56 -14.35
N TRP A 270 -18.63 7.82 -13.03
CA TRP A 270 -18.64 6.76 -12.02
C TRP A 270 -19.85 5.85 -12.14
N ALA A 271 -21.05 6.43 -12.25
CA ALA A 271 -22.30 5.67 -12.37
C ALA A 271 -22.28 4.77 -13.61
N ASN A 272 -21.85 5.31 -14.76
CA ASN A 272 -21.72 4.54 -16.00
C ASN A 272 -20.69 3.41 -15.87
N PHE A 273 -19.55 3.66 -15.21
CA PHE A 273 -18.55 2.63 -14.95
C PHE A 273 -19.09 1.50 -14.07
N VAL A 274 -19.81 1.82 -12.98
CA VAL A 274 -20.40 0.82 -12.09
C VAL A 274 -21.48 -0.01 -12.82
N ALA A 275 -22.34 0.66 -13.61
CA ALA A 275 -23.35 -0.02 -14.42
C ALA A 275 -22.71 -0.98 -15.44
N ASP A 276 -21.70 -0.52 -16.18
CA ASP A 276 -20.95 -1.34 -17.14
C ASP A 276 -20.32 -2.57 -16.47
N LEU A 277 -19.72 -2.40 -15.28
CA LEU A 277 -19.20 -3.55 -14.52
C LEU A 277 -20.31 -4.50 -14.08
N GLY A 278 -21.47 -3.99 -13.65
CA GLY A 278 -22.61 -4.83 -13.26
C GLY A 278 -23.14 -5.69 -14.41
N GLU A 279 -23.14 -5.14 -15.63
CA GLU A 279 -23.63 -5.83 -16.83
C GLU A 279 -22.59 -6.75 -17.46
N ASN A 280 -21.31 -6.37 -17.46
CA ASN A 280 -20.28 -6.98 -18.31
C ASN A 280 -19.14 -7.67 -17.55
N ALA A 281 -19.00 -7.50 -16.22
CA ALA A 281 -17.91 -8.12 -15.49
C ALA A 281 -18.13 -9.63 -15.29
N HIS A 282 -17.15 -10.43 -15.71
CA HIS A 282 -17.10 -11.88 -15.45
C HIS A 282 -16.25 -12.26 -14.24
N VAL A 283 -15.83 -11.28 -13.45
CA VAL A 283 -15.04 -11.47 -12.23
C VAL A 283 -15.84 -11.00 -11.01
N GLY A 284 -15.57 -11.59 -9.85
CA GLY A 284 -16.17 -11.12 -8.59
C GLY A 284 -15.76 -9.68 -8.30
N LEU A 285 -16.74 -8.78 -8.19
CA LEU A 285 -16.50 -7.38 -7.81
C LEU A 285 -16.32 -7.27 -6.29
N PRO A 286 -15.48 -6.33 -5.81
CA PRO A 286 -15.31 -6.13 -4.38
C PRO A 286 -16.49 -5.36 -3.73
N PHE A 287 -17.50 -4.95 -4.49
CA PHE A 287 -18.69 -4.29 -4.00
C PHE A 287 -19.92 -4.85 -4.71
N GLU A 288 -21.09 -4.70 -4.08
CA GLU A 288 -22.37 -4.98 -4.73
C GLU A 288 -22.79 -3.76 -5.56
N PRO A 289 -23.05 -3.91 -6.88
CA PRO A 289 -23.49 -2.80 -7.73
C PRO A 289 -24.78 -2.12 -7.21
N ASP A 290 -25.68 -2.89 -6.60
CA ASP A 290 -27.01 -2.44 -6.15
C ASP A 290 -27.06 -1.97 -4.69
N SER A 291 -25.90 -1.84 -4.02
CA SER A 291 -25.87 -1.43 -2.62
C SER A 291 -26.29 0.05 -2.45
N PRO A 292 -27.29 0.37 -1.60
CA PRO A 292 -27.78 1.73 -1.39
C PRO A 292 -26.66 2.62 -0.84
N GLY A 293 -26.03 3.40 -1.71
CA GLY A 293 -24.86 4.21 -1.39
C GLY A 293 -23.93 4.50 -2.56
N LEU A 294 -24.03 3.76 -3.67
CA LEU A 294 -23.35 4.07 -4.94
C LEU A 294 -24.18 5.00 -5.85
N ASP A 295 -25.51 4.89 -5.81
CA ASP A 295 -26.43 5.60 -6.73
C ASP A 295 -27.00 6.93 -6.23
N ARG A 296 -26.68 7.36 -5.00
CA ARG A 296 -27.21 8.61 -4.47
C ARG A 296 -26.11 9.67 -4.39
N PRO A 297 -26.09 10.69 -5.26
CA PRO A 297 -25.58 11.98 -4.82
C PRO A 297 -26.36 12.35 -3.56
N PHE A 298 -25.66 12.38 -2.42
CA PHE A 298 -26.19 12.99 -1.21
C PHE A 298 -26.37 14.48 -1.50
N PHE A 299 -27.49 14.84 -2.12
CA PHE A 299 -28.02 16.18 -2.07
C PHE A 299 -28.44 16.40 -0.61
N GLY A 300 -27.57 17.09 0.14
CA GLY A 300 -28.00 17.79 1.34
C GLY A 300 -28.98 18.88 0.91
N ALA A 301 -30.27 18.58 0.99
CA ALA A 301 -31.28 19.60 1.12
C ALA A 301 -31.30 20.02 2.60
N THR A 302 -30.59 21.10 2.92
CA THR A 302 -31.03 22.26 3.72
C THR A 302 -29.87 23.23 3.89
#